data_AF-A0A6G6IY69-F1
#
_entry.id   AF-A0A6G6IY69-F1
#
_cell.length_a   1.000
_cell.length_b   1.000
_cell.length_c   1.000
_cell.angle_alpha   90.00
_cell.angle_beta   90.00
_cell.angle_gamma   90.00
#
_symmetry.space_group_name_H-M   'P 1'
#
loop_
_entity.id
_entity.type
_entity.pdbx_description
1 polymer ?
#
loop_
_entity_poly.entity_id
_entity_poly.type
_entity_poly.pdbx_seq_one_letter_code
_entity_poly.pdbx_strand_id
1 'polypeptide(L)'
;MPIDRLPAAQYLCQVFSDFEVSFTARPDGNLIMTLSKEAGEHIACRVVRLEEQRNEELLTSLVGRIRRDLATEYGPLQEQDADHFKEEVPLQNFYEASGPLRQRRIVKAGAKLRSMAHIGA
;
A
#
# COMPACT_ATOMS: atom_id res chain seq x y z
N MET A 1 -16.76 -9.93 17.83
CA MET A 1 -15.46 -10.45 18.31
C MET A 1 -14.50 -9.27 18.46
N PRO A 2 -13.64 -9.24 19.48
CA PRO A 2 -12.56 -8.25 19.54
C PRO A 2 -11.61 -8.47 18.34
N ILE A 3 -11.13 -7.37 17.76
CA ILE A 3 -10.35 -7.37 16.49
C ILE A 3 -9.09 -8.22 16.64
N ASP A 4 -8.48 -8.23 17.83
CA ASP A 4 -7.26 -8.97 18.16
C ASP A 4 -7.44 -10.51 18.12
N ARG A 5 -8.68 -10.99 17.99
CA ARG A 5 -9.00 -12.42 17.81
C ARG A 5 -9.23 -12.81 16.35
N LEU A 6 -9.19 -11.86 15.42
CA LEU A 6 -9.29 -12.18 14.00
C LEU A 6 -7.98 -12.83 13.54
N PRO A 7 -8.02 -13.99 12.84
CA PRO A 7 -6.80 -14.67 12.38
C PRO A 7 -5.87 -13.77 11.56
N ALA A 8 -6.43 -12.93 10.69
CA ALA A 8 -5.66 -11.98 9.91
C ALA A 8 -4.95 -10.91 10.77
N ALA A 9 -5.62 -10.41 11.82
CA ALA A 9 -5.01 -9.43 12.73
C ALA A 9 -3.85 -10.06 13.52
N GLN A 10 -4.03 -11.29 14.01
CA GLN A 10 -2.98 -12.02 14.72
C GLN A 10 -1.77 -12.30 13.84
N TYR A 11 -2.01 -12.74 12.61
CA TYR A 11 -0.95 -12.94 11.61
C TYR A 11 -0.17 -11.64 11.33
N LEU A 12 -0.88 -10.53 11.13
CA LEU A 12 -0.24 -9.24 10.88
C LEU A 12 0.58 -8.75 12.08
N CYS A 13 0.12 -8.96 13.32
CA CYS A 13 0.92 -8.69 14.52
C CYS A 13 2.21 -9.52 14.58
N GLN A 14 2.14 -10.80 14.18
CA GLN A 14 3.32 -11.68 14.16
C GLN A 14 4.33 -11.25 13.09
N VAL A 15 3.85 -10.91 11.90
CA VAL A 15 4.69 -10.54 10.75
C VAL A 15 5.39 -9.19 10.95
N PHE A 16 4.75 -8.26 11.64
CA PHE A 16 5.27 -6.92 11.93
C PHE A 16 5.60 -6.76 13.41
N SER A 17 6.20 -7.78 14.02
CA SER A 17 6.54 -7.81 15.46
C SER A 17 7.49 -6.71 15.91
N ASP A 18 8.25 -6.13 14.98
CA ASP A 18 9.18 -5.02 15.25
C ASP A 18 8.46 -3.68 15.44
N PHE A 19 7.13 -3.66 15.26
CA PHE A 19 6.28 -2.48 15.35
C PHE A 19 5.15 -2.72 16.36
N GLU A 20 4.66 -1.64 16.95
CA GLU A 20 3.37 -1.66 17.63
C GLU A 20 2.27 -1.67 16.57
N VAL A 21 1.50 -2.76 16.51
CA VAL A 21 0.41 -2.94 15.56
C VAL A 21 -0.93 -2.73 16.25
N SER A 22 -1.73 -1.80 15.72
CA SER A 22 -3.10 -1.56 16.21
C SER A 22 -4.11 -1.59 15.08
N PHE A 23 -5.36 -1.92 15.41
CA PHE A 23 -6.43 -2.03 14.44
C PHE A 23 -7.69 -1.28 14.86
N THR A 24 -8.33 -0.64 13.88
CA THR A 24 -9.65 -0.04 14.03
C THR A 24 -10.60 -0.63 12.99
N ALA A 25 -11.74 -1.14 13.44
CA ALA A 25 -12.76 -1.68 12.54
C ALA A 25 -13.47 -0.55 11.78
N ARG A 26 -13.75 -0.79 10.50
CA ARG A 26 -14.61 0.07 9.68
C ARG A 26 -16.02 -0.54 9.55
N PRO A 27 -17.05 0.29 9.30
CA PRO A 27 -18.43 -0.18 9.10
C PRO A 27 -18.61 -1.12 7.90
N ASP A 28 -17.69 -1.10 6.93
CA ASP A 28 -17.69 -1.96 5.73
C ASP A 28 -17.03 -3.32 5.96
N GLY A 29 -16.62 -3.62 7.20
CA GLY A 29 -15.93 -4.87 7.56
C GLY A 29 -14.43 -4.86 7.26
N ASN A 30 -13.89 -3.78 6.69
CA ASN A 30 -12.45 -3.60 6.54
C ASN A 30 -11.82 -3.24 7.89
N LEU A 31 -10.51 -3.43 8.00
CA LEU A 31 -9.72 -2.96 9.14
C LEU A 31 -8.80 -1.82 8.70
N ILE A 32 -8.62 -0.84 9.57
CA ILE A 32 -7.51 0.11 9.48
C ILE A 32 -6.43 -0.42 10.39
N MET A 33 -5.30 -0.81 9.81
CA MET A 33 -4.09 -1.23 10.51
C MET A 33 -3.14 -0.05 10.61
N THR A 34 -2.63 0.21 11.80
CA THR A 34 -1.63 1.24 12.06
C THR A 34 -0.37 0.58 12.62
N LEU A 35 0.77 0.94 12.05
CA LEU A 35 2.11 0.57 12.52
C LEU A 35 2.73 1.78 13.21
N SER A 36 3.21 1.60 14.43
CA SER A 36 3.88 2.63 15.22
C SER A 36 5.20 2.12 15.82
N LYS A 37 6.14 3.01 16.15
CA LYS A 37 7.32 2.71 16.98
C LYS A 37 7.10 3.14 18.43
N GLU A 38 7.98 2.68 19.34
CA GLU A 38 7.90 2.90 20.81
C GLU A 38 7.74 4.37 21.26
N ALA A 39 8.03 5.36 20.40
CA ALA A 39 7.83 6.78 20.69
C ALA A 39 6.45 7.33 20.29
N GLY A 40 5.50 6.48 19.88
CA GLY A 40 4.21 6.90 19.31
C GLY A 40 4.32 7.47 17.89
N GLU A 41 5.48 7.28 17.25
CA GLU A 41 5.71 7.68 15.86
C GLU A 41 4.90 6.78 14.94
N HIS A 42 3.97 7.36 14.18
CA HIS A 42 3.18 6.65 13.18
C HIS A 42 4.04 6.40 11.94
N ILE A 43 4.27 5.12 11.67
CA ILE A 43 5.10 4.65 10.56
C ILE A 43 4.25 4.46 9.31
N ALA A 44 3.12 3.75 9.44
CA ALA A 44 2.25 3.48 8.31
C ALA A 44 0.81 3.24 8.75
N CYS A 45 -0.12 3.56 7.85
CA CYS A 45 -1.53 3.24 7.99
C CYS A 45 -2.03 2.55 6.73
N ARG A 46 -2.66 1.39 6.88
CA ARG A 46 -3.07 0.52 5.76
C ARG A 46 -4.48 -0.01 5.99
N VAL A 47 -5.26 -0.04 4.91
CA VAL A 47 -6.59 -0.66 4.94
C VAL A 47 -6.43 -2.14 4.59
N VAL A 48 -6.80 -3.01 5.52
CA VAL A 48 -6.90 -4.45 5.32
C VAL A 48 -8.31 -4.77 4.85
N ARG A 49 -8.45 -5.12 3.57
CA ARG A 49 -9.76 -5.38 2.96
C ARG A 49 -10.35 -6.68 3.50
N LEU A 50 -11.67 -6.77 3.50
CA LEU A 50 -12.39 -7.97 3.94
C LEU A 50 -11.98 -9.23 3.15
N GLU A 51 -11.68 -9.07 1.85
CA GLU A 51 -11.18 -10.15 0.99
C GLU A 51 -9.78 -10.60 1.41
N GLU A 52 -8.89 -9.65 1.73
CA GLU A 52 -7.54 -9.93 2.22
C GLU A 52 -7.58 -10.61 3.60
N GLN A 53 -8.53 -10.24 4.46
CA GLN A 53 -8.72 -10.89 5.76
C GLN A 53 -9.16 -12.37 5.64
N ARG A 54 -9.74 -12.76 4.50
CA ARG A 54 -10.33 -14.09 4.28
C ARG A 54 -9.53 -14.98 3.34
N ASN A 55 -8.54 -14.43 2.66
CA ASN A 55 -7.72 -15.14 1.68
C ASN A 55 -6.24 -14.96 2.01
N GLU A 56 -5.56 -16.08 2.27
CA GLU A 56 -4.16 -16.13 2.69
C GLU A 56 -3.18 -15.57 1.65
N GLU A 57 -3.41 -15.83 0.36
CA GLU A 57 -2.57 -15.31 -0.72
C GLU A 57 -2.66 -13.78 -0.80
N LEU A 58 -3.88 -13.24 -0.69
CA LEU A 58 -4.10 -11.79 -0.70
C LEU A 58 -3.52 -11.12 0.56
N LEU A 59 -3.60 -11.79 1.72
CA LEU A 59 -2.99 -11.32 2.96
C LEU A 59 -1.46 -11.29 2.88
N THR A 60 -0.86 -12.33 2.28
CA THR A 60 0.58 -12.41 2.04
C THR A 60 1.04 -11.33 1.05
N SER A 61 0.27 -11.11 -0.02
CA SER A 61 0.51 -10.02 -0.97
C SER A 61 0.44 -8.64 -0.30
N LEU A 62 -0.52 -8.43 0.62
CA LEU A 62 -0.59 -7.21 1.43
C LEU A 62 0.67 -7.01 2.25
N VAL A 63 1.18 -8.05 2.93
CA VAL A 63 2.44 -7.98 3.68
C VAL A 63 3.60 -7.52 2.79
N GLY A 64 3.75 -8.12 1.60
CA GLY A 64 4.81 -7.75 0.66
C GLY A 64 4.72 -6.30 0.18
N ARG A 65 3.50 -5.76 -0.01
CA ARG A 65 3.30 -4.33 -0.30
C ARG A 65 3.75 -3.45 0.87
N ILE A 66 3.36 -3.78 2.09
CA ILE A 66 3.73 -3.01 3.28
C ILE A 66 5.24 -3.00 3.48
N ARG A 67 5.92 -4.15 3.37
CA ARG A 67 7.39 -4.23 3.50
C ARG A 67 8.12 -3.36 2.49
N ARG A 68 7.67 -3.36 1.23
CA ARG A 68 8.23 -2.47 0.20
C ARG A 68 8.03 -1.00 0.52
N ASP A 69 6.81 -0.63 0.93
CA ASP A 69 6.51 0.76 1.29
C ASP A 69 7.45 1.23 2.41
N LEU A 70 7.62 0.41 3.46
CA LEU A 70 8.52 0.69 4.57
C LEU A 70 9.99 0.81 4.12
N ALA A 71 10.45 -0.07 3.24
CA ALA A 71 11.82 -0.01 2.70
C ALA A 71 12.07 1.28 1.89
N THR A 72 11.05 1.78 1.18
CA THR A 72 11.19 3.02 0.37
C THR A 72 11.15 4.31 1.18
N GLU A 73 10.61 4.29 2.39
CA GLU A 73 10.38 5.51 3.20
C GLU A 73 11.61 5.90 4.06
N TYR A 74 12.48 4.95 4.42
CA TYR A 74 13.57 5.16 5.40
C TYR A 74 15.00 5.24 4.85
N GLY A 75 15.22 5.36 3.53
CA GLY A 75 16.54 5.60 2.95
C GLY A 75 17.00 4.50 1.99
N PRO A 76 18.29 4.48 1.58
CA PRO A 76 18.70 3.70 0.41
C PRO A 76 18.42 2.22 0.64
N LEU A 77 17.67 1.65 -0.31
CA LEU A 77 17.34 0.23 -0.36
C LEU A 77 18.57 -0.61 -0.05
N GLN A 78 18.47 -1.45 0.96
CA GLN A 78 19.52 -2.40 1.29
C GLN A 78 19.49 -3.56 0.29
N GLU A 79 20.60 -4.28 0.10
CA GLU A 79 20.63 -5.43 -0.84
C GLU A 79 19.57 -6.49 -0.49
N GLN A 80 19.28 -6.68 0.79
CA GLN A 80 18.24 -7.58 1.29
C GLN A 80 16.82 -7.14 0.90
N ASP A 81 16.58 -5.86 0.63
CA ASP A 81 15.26 -5.36 0.24
C ASP A 81 14.97 -5.67 -1.24
N ALA A 82 16.01 -5.92 -2.04
CA ALA A 82 15.88 -6.14 -3.48
C ALA A 82 14.97 -7.33 -3.81
N ASP A 83 14.94 -8.36 -2.96
CA ASP A 83 14.10 -9.54 -3.17
C ASP A 83 12.61 -9.20 -3.08
N HIS A 84 12.23 -8.23 -2.24
CA HIS A 84 10.85 -7.76 -2.15
C HIS A 84 10.36 -7.07 -3.44
N PHE A 85 11.28 -6.54 -4.26
CA PHE A 85 10.95 -5.90 -5.54
C PHE A 85 10.94 -6.86 -6.73
N LYS A 86 11.44 -8.10 -6.57
CA LYS A 86 11.41 -9.13 -7.61
C LYS A 86 10.11 -9.92 -7.64
N GLU A 87 9.34 -9.89 -6.55
CA GLU A 87 8.07 -10.61 -6.45
C GLU A 87 6.99 -9.94 -7.33
N GLU A 88 6.40 -10.73 -8.23
CA GLU A 88 5.24 -10.31 -9.01
C GLU A 88 4.06 -10.04 -8.08
N VAL A 89 3.58 -8.81 -8.07
CA VAL A 89 2.42 -8.43 -7.25
C VAL A 89 1.20 -8.30 -8.16
N PRO A 90 0.20 -9.20 -8.02
CA PRO A 90 -1.01 -9.09 -8.79
C PRO A 90 -1.72 -7.80 -8.41
N LEU A 91 -1.88 -6.91 -9.37
CA LEU A 91 -2.64 -5.69 -9.20
C LEU A 91 -4.13 -6.08 -9.10
N GLN A 92 -4.66 -6.15 -7.88
CA GLN A 92 -6.07 -6.52 -7.60
C GLN A 92 -7.12 -5.69 -8.38
N ASN A 93 -6.75 -4.53 -8.92
CA ASN A 93 -7.63 -3.66 -9.71
C ASN A 93 -7.27 -3.63 -11.20
N PHE A 94 -6.26 -4.38 -11.64
CA PHE A 94 -5.89 -4.47 -13.04
C PHE A 94 -6.50 -5.73 -13.63
N TYR A 95 -7.68 -5.56 -14.20
CA TYR A 95 -8.20 -6.50 -15.16
C TYR A 95 -7.57 -6.12 -16.49
N GLU A 96 -6.76 -7.00 -17.06
CA GLU A 96 -6.28 -6.86 -18.43
C GLU A 96 -7.51 -7.02 -19.35
N ALA A 97 -8.32 -5.97 -19.41
CA ALA A 97 -9.47 -5.93 -20.28
C ALA A 97 -8.92 -5.99 -21.70
N SER A 98 -9.33 -6.99 -22.47
CA SER A 98 -9.03 -7.17 -23.90
C SER A 98 -9.55 -6.03 -24.79
N GLY A 99 -10.12 -4.98 -24.20
CA GLY A 99 -10.48 -3.73 -24.88
C GLY A 99 -9.36 -2.69 -24.75
N PRO A 100 -9.19 -1.80 -25.75
CA PRO A 100 -8.16 -0.77 -25.71
C PRO A 100 -8.32 0.06 -24.42
N LEU A 101 -7.26 0.12 -23.61
CA LEU A 101 -7.16 1.05 -22.49
C LEU A 101 -7.59 2.44 -22.99
N ARG A 102 -8.59 3.04 -22.34
CA ARG A 102 -9.08 4.39 -22.70
C ARG A 102 -7.87 5.29 -22.88
N GLN A 103 -7.63 5.76 -24.12
CA GLN A 103 -6.51 6.65 -24.39
C GLN A 103 -6.63 7.84 -23.43
N ARG A 104 -5.65 7.99 -22.54
CA ARG A 104 -5.54 9.17 -21.71
C ARG A 104 -5.55 10.37 -22.65
N ARG A 105 -6.56 11.23 -22.53
CA ARG A 105 -6.55 12.52 -23.22
C ARG A 105 -5.42 13.33 -22.60
N ILE A 106 -4.22 13.24 -23.18
CA ILE A 106 -3.10 14.10 -22.84
C ILE A 106 -3.54 15.50 -23.24
N VAL A 107 -4.07 16.26 -22.28
CA VAL A 107 -4.32 17.67 -22.50
C VAL A 107 -2.93 18.29 -22.61
N LYS A 108 -2.60 18.83 -23.79
CA LYS A 108 -1.35 19.57 -24.07
C LYS A 108 -1.31 20.90 -23.29
N ALA A 109 -1.58 20.88 -21.98
CA ALA A 109 -1.43 22.04 -21.11
C ALA A 109 0.01 22.56 -21.13
N GLY A 110 1.00 21.69 -21.41
CA GLY A 110 2.40 22.09 -21.56
C GLY A 110 2.65 23.12 -22.66
N ALA A 111 1.88 23.12 -23.77
CA ALA A 111 2.07 24.13 -24.82
C ALA A 111 1.55 25.50 -24.38
N LYS A 112 0.36 25.53 -23.76
CA LYS A 112 -0.26 26.77 -23.24
C LYS A 112 0.52 27.36 -22.06
N LEU A 113 1.03 26.51 -21.17
CA LEU A 113 1.88 26.93 -20.05
C LEU A 113 3.22 27.48 -20.54
N ARG A 114 3.85 26.87 -21.56
CA ARG A 114 5.09 27.39 -22.17
C ARG A 114 4.88 28.72 -22.90
N SER A 115 3.75 28.91 -23.60
CA SER A 115 3.44 30.20 -24.23
C SER A 115 3.18 31.31 -23.20
N MET A 116 2.60 30.98 -22.04
CA MET A 116 2.39 31.94 -20.95
C MET A 116 3.68 32.30 -20.21
N ALA A 117 4.65 31.37 -20.11
CA ALA A 117 5.95 31.63 -19.49
C ALA A 117 6.79 32.67 -20.27
N HIS A 118 6.55 32.86 -21.57
CA HIS A 118 7.23 33.88 -22.38
C HIS A 118 6.60 35.28 -22.30
N ILE A 119 5.51 35.48 -21.57
CA ILE A 119 4.83 36.78 -21.43
C ILE A 119 5.30 37.53 -20.16
N GLY A 120 6.18 36.92 -19.34
CA GLY A 120 6.66 37.48 -18.08
C GLY A 120 8.17 37.57 -17.92
N ALA A 121 8.91 37.87 -19.00
CA ALA A 121 10.34 38.22 -18.96
C ALA A 121 10.56 39.60 -19.58
#